data_AF-A0A6A1Q491-F1
#
_entry.id   AF-A0A6A1Q491-F1
#
_cell.length_a   1.000
_cell.length_b   1.000
_cell.length_c   1.000
_cell.angle_alpha   90.00
_cell.angle_beta   90.00
_cell.angle_gamma   90.00
#
_symmetry.space_group_name_H-M   'P 1'
#
loop_
_entity.id
_entity.type
_entity.pdbx_description
1 polymer ?
#
loop_
_entity_poly.entity_id
_entity_poly.type
_entity_poly.pdbx_seq_one_letter_code
_entity_poly.pdbx_strand_id
1 'polypeptide(L)'
;LSEELLDKWLSYPESQHVPLCQHMLGFAMKSVTQMVMGSTFEDEQEVIRFQKNHGTVWSEIGKGFLDGSLDKSTTRKKQYEDALMQLESILKKIIKERKGRNFSEHIFIDSLVQGDLNDQQILEDMCTWAVCFLTTYEEVQKKLCEEIDQVFGKGPVTPEKIEELRYCRQVLCETVRTARLTPVSARLQDIEGKIDKFIIPRETLVLYALGVVLQDPSTWPSPYKYEISVIVFAIIDFYVFACFVFLFKF
;
A
#
# COMPACT_ATOMS: atom_id res chain seq x y z
N LEU A 1 -11.26 11.37 6.71
CA LEU A 1 -11.35 10.14 5.88
C LEU A 1 -11.79 8.93 6.70
N SER A 2 -11.12 8.60 7.80
CA SER A 2 -11.50 7.45 8.64
C SER A 2 -12.88 7.63 9.29
N GLU A 3 -13.19 8.82 9.78
CA GLU A 3 -14.51 9.15 10.36
C GLU A 3 -15.64 9.00 9.33
N GLU A 4 -15.46 9.53 8.12
CA GLU A 4 -16.44 9.40 7.02
C GLU A 4 -16.73 7.93 6.66
N LEU A 5 -15.69 7.09 6.64
CA LEU A 5 -15.86 5.65 6.39
C LEU A 5 -16.59 4.96 7.54
N LEU A 6 -16.26 5.32 8.78
CA LEU A 6 -16.91 4.80 9.98
C LEU A 6 -18.39 5.18 10.00
N ASP A 7 -18.73 6.45 9.74
CA ASP A 7 -20.10 6.94 9.66
C ASP A 7 -20.90 6.18 8.59
N LYS A 8 -20.28 5.91 7.43
CA LYS A 8 -20.87 5.08 6.37
C LYS A 8 -21.17 3.66 6.87
N TRP A 9 -20.25 3.03 7.60
CA TRP A 9 -20.47 1.68 8.13
C TRP A 9 -21.54 1.66 9.22
N LEU A 10 -21.55 2.67 10.11
CA LEU A 10 -22.57 2.81 11.16
C LEU A 10 -23.97 3.11 10.61
N SER A 11 -24.07 3.63 9.38
CA SER A 11 -25.36 3.85 8.71
C SER A 11 -26.02 2.57 8.20
N TYR A 12 -25.29 1.45 8.12
CA TYR A 12 -25.82 0.20 7.60
C TYR A 12 -26.59 -0.56 8.70
N PRO A 13 -27.69 -1.26 8.35
CA PRO A 13 -28.34 -2.20 9.25
C PRO A 13 -27.36 -3.31 9.67
N GLU A 14 -27.45 -3.80 10.91
CA GLU A 14 -26.56 -4.85 11.44
C GLU A 14 -26.52 -6.13 10.59
N SER A 15 -27.60 -6.43 9.86
CA SER A 15 -27.71 -7.60 8.99
C SER A 15 -27.09 -7.41 7.60
N GLN A 16 -26.64 -6.21 7.26
CA GLN A 16 -26.11 -5.88 5.94
C GLN A 16 -24.61 -6.19 5.85
N HIS A 17 -24.22 -6.92 4.81
CA HIS A 17 -22.82 -7.19 4.50
C HIS A 17 -22.06 -5.90 4.12
N VAL A 18 -20.90 -5.67 4.76
CA VAL A 18 -19.98 -4.60 4.40
C VAL A 18 -18.97 -5.12 3.35
N PRO A 19 -18.93 -4.57 2.12
CA PRO A 19 -17.94 -4.96 1.12
C PRO A 19 -16.56 -4.40 1.47
N LEU A 20 -15.88 -5.05 2.43
CA LEU A 20 -14.65 -4.59 3.07
C LEU A 20 -13.55 -4.24 2.06
N CYS A 21 -13.25 -5.14 1.11
CA CYS A 21 -12.20 -4.90 0.09
C CYS A 21 -12.48 -3.63 -0.71
N GLN A 22 -13.71 -3.46 -1.21
CA GLN A 22 -14.09 -2.28 -1.98
C GLN A 22 -13.99 -0.98 -1.15
N HIS A 23 -14.38 -1.05 0.13
CA HIS A 23 -14.29 0.09 1.04
C HIS A 23 -12.84 0.43 1.41
N MET A 24 -11.99 -0.56 1.70
CA MET A 24 -10.57 -0.37 1.98
C MET A 24 -9.84 0.16 0.76
N LEU A 25 -10.18 -0.31 -0.43
CA LEU A 25 -9.64 0.21 -1.68
C LEU A 25 -9.99 1.68 -1.85
N GLY A 26 -11.28 2.03 -1.77
CA GLY A 26 -11.73 3.42 -1.86
C GLY A 26 -11.06 4.32 -0.82
N PHE A 27 -10.90 3.84 0.41
CA PHE A 27 -10.20 4.55 1.48
C PHE A 27 -8.71 4.75 1.20
N ALA A 28 -7.98 3.70 0.79
CA ALA A 28 -6.57 3.77 0.43
C ALA A 28 -6.36 4.71 -0.75
N MET A 29 -7.21 4.58 -1.79
CA MET A 29 -7.24 5.50 -2.91
C MET A 29 -7.44 6.93 -2.44
N LYS A 30 -8.50 7.24 -1.69
CA LYS A 30 -8.81 8.60 -1.26
C LYS A 30 -7.70 9.18 -0.37
N SER A 31 -7.09 8.36 0.50
CA SER A 31 -5.99 8.76 1.38
C SER A 31 -4.73 9.11 0.60
N VAL A 32 -4.23 8.20 -0.23
CA VAL A 32 -3.05 8.43 -1.08
C VAL A 32 -3.31 9.59 -2.03
N THR A 33 -4.49 9.63 -2.64
CA THR A 33 -4.78 10.64 -3.65
C THR A 33 -4.98 12.03 -3.05
N GLN A 34 -5.63 12.18 -1.90
CA GLN A 34 -5.69 13.49 -1.21
C GLN A 34 -4.31 13.94 -0.72
N MET A 35 -3.48 13.01 -0.25
CA MET A 35 -2.11 13.29 0.18
C MET A 35 -1.21 13.69 -1.00
N VAL A 36 -1.28 12.96 -2.12
CA VAL A 36 -0.43 13.11 -3.31
C VAL A 36 -0.98 14.16 -4.30
N MET A 37 -2.26 14.52 -4.23
CA MET A 37 -2.94 15.28 -5.29
C MET A 37 -3.84 16.40 -4.75
N GLY A 38 -4.02 16.52 -3.44
CA GLY A 38 -4.81 17.59 -2.82
C GLY A 38 -6.32 17.41 -3.00
N SER A 39 -7.08 18.50 -2.92
CA SER A 39 -8.56 18.51 -2.88
C SER A 39 -9.24 17.99 -4.16
N THR A 40 -8.50 17.68 -5.22
CA THR A 40 -9.04 17.20 -6.50
C THR A 40 -9.84 15.89 -6.37
N PHE A 41 -9.63 15.13 -5.29
CA PHE A 41 -10.28 13.83 -5.02
C PHE A 41 -11.12 13.82 -3.74
N GLU A 42 -11.69 14.97 -3.38
CA GLU A 42 -12.76 15.01 -2.37
C GLU A 42 -14.03 14.28 -2.87
N ASP A 43 -14.27 14.29 -4.18
CA ASP A 43 -15.39 13.62 -4.83
C ASP A 43 -15.13 12.11 -5.02
N GLU A 44 -15.94 11.27 -4.38
CA GLU A 44 -15.89 9.81 -4.47
C GLU A 44 -16.07 9.32 -5.93
N GLN A 45 -16.79 10.04 -6.78
CA GLN A 45 -16.93 9.68 -8.20
C GLN A 45 -15.64 9.87 -8.99
N GLU A 46 -14.86 10.91 -8.67
CA GLU A 46 -13.56 11.15 -9.30
C GLU A 46 -12.56 10.05 -8.90
N VAL A 47 -12.62 9.58 -7.66
CA VAL A 47 -11.84 8.44 -7.15
C VAL A 47 -12.20 7.16 -7.92
N ILE A 48 -13.50 6.84 -8.02
CA ILE A 48 -13.98 5.65 -8.74
C ILE A 48 -13.58 5.70 -10.23
N ARG A 49 -13.66 6.87 -10.86
CA ARG A 49 -13.27 7.04 -12.26
C ARG A 49 -11.77 6.84 -12.45
N PHE A 50 -10.95 7.45 -11.59
CA PHE A 50 -9.50 7.28 -11.60
C PHE A 50 -9.11 5.81 -11.39
N GLN A 51 -9.74 5.13 -10.44
CA GLN A 51 -9.57 3.70 -10.19
C GLN A 51 -9.82 2.86 -11.43
N LYS A 52 -10.97 3.08 -12.09
CA LYS A 52 -11.36 2.34 -13.28
C LYS A 52 -10.35 2.53 -14.42
N ASN A 53 -9.89 3.76 -14.61
CA ASN A 53 -8.90 4.09 -15.64
C ASN A 53 -7.54 3.45 -15.30
N HIS A 54 -7.09 3.54 -14.05
CA HIS A 54 -5.87 2.91 -13.57
C HIS A 54 -5.90 1.39 -13.77
N GLY A 55 -6.96 0.73 -13.30
CA GLY A 55 -7.11 -0.73 -13.48
C GLY A 55 -7.13 -1.16 -14.94
N THR A 56 -7.72 -0.35 -15.82
CA THR A 56 -7.70 -0.58 -17.27
C THR A 56 -6.27 -0.52 -17.81
N VAL A 57 -5.53 0.56 -17.51
CA VAL A 57 -4.13 0.72 -17.95
C VAL A 57 -3.23 -0.39 -17.39
N TRP A 58 -3.34 -0.69 -16.10
CA TRP A 58 -2.53 -1.70 -15.42
C TRP A 58 -2.74 -3.11 -16.00
N SER A 59 -4.00 -3.47 -16.26
CA SER A 59 -4.34 -4.77 -16.85
C SER A 59 -3.68 -5.00 -18.21
N GLU A 60 -3.42 -3.91 -18.95
CA GLU A 60 -2.81 -3.94 -20.28
C GLU A 60 -1.28 -3.87 -20.24
N ILE A 61 -0.66 -3.23 -19.24
CA ILE A 61 0.80 -3.26 -19.06
C ILE A 61 1.28 -4.71 -18.92
N GLY A 62 0.59 -5.52 -18.10
CA GLY A 62 0.94 -6.92 -17.89
C GLY A 62 0.52 -7.85 -19.03
N LYS A 63 -0.70 -7.71 -19.55
CA LYS A 63 -1.29 -8.68 -20.50
C LYS A 63 -1.26 -8.27 -21.97
N GLY A 64 -1.11 -6.98 -22.28
CA GLY A 64 -1.32 -6.44 -23.62
C GLY A 64 -0.05 -5.87 -24.25
N PHE A 65 0.74 -5.18 -23.44
CA PHE A 65 1.97 -4.51 -23.85
C PHE A 65 3.14 -5.48 -23.95
N LEU A 66 3.30 -6.38 -22.98
CA LEU A 66 4.42 -7.34 -22.92
C LEU A 66 4.30 -8.48 -23.94
N ASP A 67 3.08 -8.88 -24.33
CA ASP A 67 2.84 -9.97 -25.30
C ASP A 67 2.43 -9.46 -26.70
N GLY A 68 2.33 -8.14 -26.88
CA GLY A 68 1.91 -7.48 -28.11
C GLY A 68 0.44 -7.75 -28.50
N SER A 69 -0.39 -8.26 -27.59
CA SER A 69 -1.81 -8.55 -27.87
C SER A 69 -2.68 -7.30 -27.90
N LEU A 70 -2.21 -6.18 -27.33
CA LEU A 70 -2.93 -4.90 -27.33
C LEU A 70 -3.14 -4.37 -28.76
N ASP A 71 -2.11 -4.46 -29.61
CA ASP A 71 -2.17 -3.97 -30.99
C ASP A 71 -3.07 -4.79 -31.91
N LYS A 72 -3.51 -5.97 -31.46
CA LYS A 72 -4.38 -6.87 -32.22
C LYS A 72 -5.86 -6.48 -32.14
N SER A 73 -6.24 -5.62 -31.20
CA SER A 73 -7.63 -5.18 -31.01
C SER A 73 -7.73 -3.67 -30.96
N THR A 74 -8.31 -3.08 -32.00
CA THR A 74 -8.51 -1.63 -32.13
C THR A 74 -9.38 -1.06 -31.00
N THR A 75 -10.39 -1.81 -30.54
CA THR A 75 -11.28 -1.39 -29.45
C THR A 75 -10.57 -1.41 -28.10
N ARG A 76 -9.79 -2.46 -27.82
CA ARG A 76 -9.02 -2.61 -26.56
C ARG A 76 -7.93 -1.55 -26.46
N LYS A 77 -7.21 -1.33 -27.58
CA LYS A 77 -6.21 -0.26 -27.70
C LYS A 77 -6.81 1.12 -27.45
N LYS A 78 -7.97 1.40 -28.04
CA LYS A 78 -8.67 2.67 -27.82
C LYS A 78 -9.08 2.86 -26.35
N GLN A 79 -9.60 1.82 -25.69
CA GLN A 79 -9.95 1.90 -24.26
C GLN A 79 -8.74 2.19 -23.38
N TYR A 80 -7.59 1.58 -23.69
CA TYR A 80 -6.33 1.86 -23.03
C TYR A 80 -5.88 3.31 -23.25
N GLU A 81 -5.87 3.78 -24.50
CA GLU A 81 -5.47 5.16 -24.85
C GLU A 81 -6.40 6.20 -24.20
N ASP A 82 -7.71 5.97 -24.20
CA ASP A 82 -8.71 6.83 -23.58
C ASP A 82 -8.52 6.89 -22.05
N ALA A 83 -8.23 5.75 -21.40
CA ALA A 83 -7.93 5.70 -19.98
C ALA A 83 -6.61 6.41 -19.64
N LEU A 84 -5.57 6.21 -20.47
CA LEU A 84 -4.26 6.84 -20.31
C LEU A 84 -4.35 8.36 -20.45
N MET A 85 -5.05 8.86 -21.48
CA MET A 85 -5.28 10.30 -21.67
C MET A 85 -6.02 10.93 -20.49
N GLN A 86 -7.00 10.21 -19.91
CA GLN A 86 -7.72 10.70 -18.73
C GLN A 86 -6.81 10.76 -17.49
N LEU A 87 -5.98 9.74 -17.24
CA LEU A 87 -4.99 9.77 -16.15
C LEU A 87 -3.99 10.91 -16.34
N GLU A 88 -3.48 11.10 -17.56
CA GLU A 88 -2.52 12.17 -17.87
C GLU A 88 -3.14 13.57 -17.71
N SER A 89 -4.41 13.74 -18.10
CA SER A 89 -5.16 14.98 -17.92
C SER A 89 -5.34 15.33 -16.43
N ILE A 90 -5.66 14.33 -15.61
CA ILE A 90 -5.77 14.46 -14.15
C ILE A 90 -4.42 14.90 -13.57
N LEU A 91 -3.32 14.24 -13.93
CA LEU A 91 -1.96 14.60 -13.51
C LEU A 91 -1.59 16.03 -13.92
N LYS A 92 -1.89 16.44 -15.16
CA LYS A 92 -1.65 17.81 -15.65
C LYS A 92 -2.44 18.85 -14.85
N LYS A 93 -3.70 18.56 -14.51
CA LYS A 93 -4.54 19.43 -13.68
C LYS A 93 -3.92 19.61 -12.28
N ILE A 94 -3.46 18.53 -11.67
CA ILE A 94 -2.82 18.52 -10.34
C ILE A 94 -1.52 19.34 -10.36
N ILE A 95 -0.66 19.13 -11.36
CA ILE A 95 0.60 19.89 -11.53
C ILE A 95 0.31 21.40 -11.65
N LYS A 96 -0.76 21.76 -12.38
CA LYS A 96 -1.16 23.16 -12.59
C LYS A 96 -1.70 23.80 -11.30
N GLU A 97 -2.55 23.09 -10.55
CA GLU A 97 -3.10 23.55 -9.27
C GLU A 97 -2.01 23.72 -8.20
N ARG A 98 -0.97 22.88 -8.25
CA ARG A 98 0.19 22.95 -7.34
C ARG A 98 1.12 24.11 -7.62
N LYS A 99 1.37 24.48 -8.89
CA LYS A 99 2.21 25.64 -9.26
C LYS A 99 1.70 26.99 -8.71
N GLY A 100 0.46 27.06 -8.23
CA GLY A 100 -0.13 28.26 -7.63
C GLY A 100 -0.10 28.32 -6.10
N ARG A 101 0.34 27.26 -5.39
CA ARG A 101 0.32 27.20 -3.93
C ARG A 101 1.73 27.00 -3.37
N ASN A 102 2.16 27.92 -2.51
CA ASN A 102 3.44 27.85 -1.81
C ASN A 102 3.24 26.97 -0.56
N PHE A 103 3.53 25.68 -0.67
CA PHE A 103 3.60 24.80 0.51
C PHE A 103 5.01 24.92 1.09
N SER A 104 5.14 25.57 2.25
CA SER A 104 6.41 25.76 2.96
C SER A 104 6.99 24.48 3.57
N GLU A 105 6.44 23.32 3.25
CA GLU A 105 6.86 22.03 3.78
C GLU A 105 7.17 21.10 2.60
N HIS A 106 8.45 21.08 2.23
CA HIS A 106 9.04 20.00 1.46
C HIS A 106 9.08 18.74 2.33
N ILE A 107 7.94 18.06 2.49
CA ILE A 107 7.90 16.78 3.19
C ILE A 107 6.93 15.87 2.42
N PHE A 108 7.42 14.70 2.03
CA PHE A 108 6.67 13.60 1.41
C PHE A 108 6.32 13.71 -0.09
N ILE A 109 5.97 14.89 -0.62
CA ILE A 109 5.56 15.02 -2.04
C ILE A 109 6.70 14.80 -3.04
N ASP A 110 7.91 15.30 -2.76
CA ASP A 110 9.06 15.10 -3.66
C ASP A 110 9.46 13.62 -3.75
N SER A 111 9.21 12.84 -2.70
CA SER A 111 9.43 11.39 -2.68
C SER A 111 8.27 10.59 -3.28
N LEU A 112 7.04 11.11 -3.24
CA LEU A 112 5.90 10.51 -3.94
C LEU A 112 5.89 10.77 -5.44
N VAL A 113 6.44 11.90 -5.90
CA VAL A 113 6.66 12.17 -7.34
C VAL A 113 7.73 11.24 -7.91
N GLN A 114 8.56 10.65 -7.04
CA GLN A 114 9.48 9.54 -7.33
C GLN A 114 8.88 8.14 -7.04
N GLY A 115 7.71 8.05 -6.40
CA GLY A 115 7.12 6.80 -5.91
C GLY A 115 6.19 6.10 -6.90
N ASP A 116 6.39 4.80 -7.09
CA ASP A 116 5.63 3.94 -8.00
C ASP A 116 4.19 3.63 -7.49
N LEU A 117 3.26 3.38 -8.43
CA LEU A 117 1.84 3.02 -8.23
C LEU A 117 1.58 1.77 -7.34
N ASN A 118 2.63 1.11 -6.85
CA ASN A 118 2.58 -0.12 -6.08
C ASN A 118 2.08 0.11 -4.63
N ASP A 119 2.27 1.30 -4.08
CA ASP A 119 1.99 1.60 -2.66
C ASP A 119 0.49 1.62 -2.33
N GLN A 120 -0.34 2.01 -3.29
CA GLN A 120 -1.79 2.10 -3.13
C GLN A 120 -2.44 0.72 -2.98
N GLN A 121 -2.01 -0.25 -3.80
CA GLN A 121 -2.49 -1.63 -3.75
C GLN A 121 -2.05 -2.31 -2.45
N ILE A 122 -0.80 -2.07 -2.03
CA ILE A 122 -0.27 -2.62 -0.78
C ILE A 122 -1.06 -2.07 0.43
N LEU A 123 -1.39 -0.78 0.44
CA LEU A 123 -2.18 -0.19 1.52
C LEU A 123 -3.61 -0.76 1.60
N GLU A 124 -4.29 -0.92 0.47
CA GLU A 124 -5.60 -1.61 0.39
C GLU A 124 -5.51 -3.01 0.99
N ASP A 125 -4.59 -3.82 0.47
CA ASP A 125 -4.50 -5.23 0.84
C ASP A 125 -4.10 -5.35 2.31
N MET A 126 -3.21 -4.50 2.80
CA MET A 126 -2.81 -4.47 4.20
C MET A 126 -3.99 -4.16 5.12
N CYS A 127 -4.79 -3.13 4.82
CA CYS A 127 -5.92 -2.77 5.68
C CYS A 127 -7.01 -3.84 5.63
N THR A 128 -7.27 -4.41 4.46
CA THR A 128 -8.23 -5.51 4.28
C THR A 128 -7.83 -6.74 5.11
N TRP A 129 -6.59 -7.20 4.95
CA TRP A 129 -6.10 -8.37 5.69
C TRP A 129 -5.98 -8.10 7.18
N ALA A 130 -5.60 -6.89 7.59
CA ALA A 130 -5.56 -6.51 9.00
C ALA A 130 -6.94 -6.64 9.64
N VAL A 131 -7.99 -6.08 9.00
CA VAL A 131 -9.36 -6.21 9.50
C VAL A 131 -9.82 -7.66 9.51
N CYS A 132 -9.52 -8.45 8.46
CA CYS A 132 -9.84 -9.89 8.41
C CYS A 132 -9.16 -10.69 9.54
N PHE A 133 -7.90 -10.39 9.88
CA PHE A 133 -7.24 -11.05 11.00
C PHE A 133 -7.79 -10.57 12.33
N LEU A 134 -8.08 -9.28 12.50
CA LEU A 134 -8.65 -8.77 13.75
C LEU A 134 -10.04 -9.36 14.04
N THR A 135 -10.87 -9.62 13.03
CA THR A 135 -12.18 -10.26 13.21
C THR A 135 -12.11 -11.76 13.49
N THR A 136 -10.96 -12.41 13.21
CA THR A 136 -10.77 -13.84 13.45
C THR A 136 -9.92 -14.13 14.70
N TYR A 137 -9.13 -13.17 15.17
CA TYR A 137 -8.26 -13.27 16.34
C TYR A 137 -8.64 -12.23 17.40
N GLU A 138 -9.71 -12.52 18.15
CA GLU A 138 -10.32 -11.60 19.14
C GLU A 138 -9.32 -11.11 20.21
N GLU A 139 -8.41 -11.97 20.68
CA GLU A 139 -7.38 -11.59 21.66
C GLU A 139 -6.40 -10.54 21.10
N VAL A 140 -6.07 -10.64 19.80
CA VAL A 140 -5.22 -9.64 19.14
C VAL A 140 -5.97 -8.32 19.00
N GLN A 141 -7.25 -8.36 18.61
CA GLN A 141 -8.10 -7.19 18.52
C GLN A 141 -8.24 -6.49 19.87
N LYS A 142 -8.56 -7.23 20.92
CA LYS A 142 -8.74 -6.70 22.27
C LYS A 142 -7.48 -5.98 22.75
N LYS A 143 -6.31 -6.61 22.62
CA LYS A 143 -5.03 -6.01 23.01
C LYS A 143 -4.67 -4.77 22.19
N LEU A 144 -5.06 -4.74 20.91
CA LEU A 144 -4.90 -3.56 20.07
C LEU A 144 -5.80 -2.41 20.53
N CYS A 145 -7.07 -2.69 20.84
CA CYS A 145 -7.98 -1.69 21.41
C CYS A 145 -7.46 -1.15 22.75
N GLU A 146 -6.94 -2.02 23.63
CA GLU A 146 -6.32 -1.61 24.89
C GLU A 146 -5.13 -0.67 24.68
N GLU A 147 -4.25 -0.91 23.68
CA GLU A 147 -3.16 0.01 23.34
C GLU A 147 -3.70 1.35 22.84
N ILE A 148 -4.68 1.35 21.93
CA ILE A 148 -5.29 2.57 21.40
C ILE A 148 -5.90 3.41 22.53
N ASP A 149 -6.63 2.78 23.44
CA ASP A 149 -7.25 3.44 24.59
C ASP A 149 -6.19 4.01 25.55
N GLN A 150 -5.06 3.32 25.75
CA GLN A 150 -3.96 3.79 26.59
C GLN A 150 -3.23 5.00 25.99
N VAL A 151 -2.96 4.99 24.69
CA VAL A 151 -2.17 6.04 24.01
C VAL A 151 -3.03 7.28 23.72
N PHE A 152 -4.24 7.08 23.18
CA PHE A 152 -5.10 8.18 22.76
C PHE A 152 -6.14 8.54 23.81
N GLY A 153 -6.76 7.56 24.48
CA GLY A 153 -7.90 7.80 25.35
C GLY A 153 -8.99 8.61 24.64
N LYS A 154 -9.31 9.80 25.17
CA LYS A 154 -10.21 10.78 24.52
C LYS A 154 -9.47 11.94 23.82
N GLY A 155 -8.14 11.87 23.72
CA GLY A 155 -7.30 12.90 23.13
C GLY A 155 -7.26 12.82 21.60
N PRO A 156 -6.78 13.88 20.93
CA PRO A 156 -6.65 13.89 19.48
C PRO A 156 -5.55 12.93 19.01
N VAL A 157 -5.65 12.50 17.75
CA VAL A 157 -4.59 11.78 17.05
C VAL A 157 -3.49 12.78 16.69
N THR A 158 -2.25 12.55 17.16
CA THR A 158 -1.07 13.35 16.80
C THR A 158 0.07 12.44 16.32
N PRO A 159 1.00 12.94 15.48
CA PRO A 159 2.13 12.15 15.00
C PRO A 159 2.96 11.52 16.12
N GLU A 160 3.20 12.25 17.20
CA GLU A 160 4.01 11.80 18.34
C GLU A 160 3.34 10.61 19.04
N LYS A 161 2.01 10.64 19.20
CA LYS A 161 1.26 9.53 19.78
C LYS A 161 1.20 8.32 18.87
N ILE A 162 1.18 8.50 17.56
CA ILE A 162 1.24 7.38 16.60
C ILE A 162 2.56 6.61 16.77
N GLU A 163 3.66 7.29 17.08
CA GLU A 163 4.94 6.65 17.39
C GLU A 163 4.90 5.79 18.68
N GLU A 164 3.91 5.95 19.54
CA GLU A 164 3.75 5.14 20.75
C GLU A 164 3.02 3.80 20.49
N LEU A 165 2.34 3.64 19.35
CA LEU A 165 1.57 2.44 18.97
C LEU A 165 2.46 1.25 18.55
N ARG A 166 3.16 0.65 19.51
CA ARG A 166 4.13 -0.43 19.27
C ARG A 166 3.44 -1.72 18.87
N TYR A 167 2.34 -2.08 19.51
CA TYR A 167 1.57 -3.29 19.24
C TYR A 167 0.82 -3.18 17.92
N CYS A 168 0.24 -2.03 17.60
CA CYS A 168 -0.32 -1.76 16.28
C CYS A 168 0.70 -2.01 15.16
N ARG A 169 1.94 -1.52 15.32
CA ARG A 169 3.01 -1.82 14.35
C ARG A 169 3.29 -3.31 14.25
N GLN A 170 3.30 -4.06 15.35
CA GLN A 170 3.47 -5.51 15.33
C GLN A 170 2.33 -6.21 14.58
N VAL A 171 1.08 -5.79 14.80
CA VAL A 171 -0.12 -6.31 14.10
C VAL A 171 -0.02 -6.07 12.60
N LEU A 172 0.37 -4.86 12.17
CA LEU A 172 0.54 -4.54 10.75
C LEU A 172 1.65 -5.38 10.12
N CYS A 173 2.79 -5.51 10.78
CA CYS A 173 3.91 -6.30 10.27
C CYS A 173 3.55 -7.79 10.16
N GLU A 174 2.85 -8.34 11.17
CA GLU A 174 2.38 -9.73 11.14
C GLU A 174 1.31 -9.97 10.05
N THR A 175 0.52 -8.94 9.75
CA THR A 175 -0.43 -8.94 8.63
C THR A 175 0.30 -9.07 7.30
N VAL A 176 1.32 -8.25 7.06
CA VAL A 176 2.15 -8.32 5.84
C VAL A 176 2.81 -9.69 5.71
N ARG A 177 3.37 -10.22 6.82
CA ARG A 177 4.02 -11.54 6.87
C ARG A 177 3.07 -12.67 6.49
N THR A 178 1.90 -12.71 7.14
CA THR A 178 0.94 -13.82 7.03
C THR A 178 0.18 -13.76 5.71
N ALA A 179 -0.25 -12.57 5.27
CA ALA A 179 -0.94 -12.38 4.00
C ALA A 179 0.00 -12.41 2.79
N ARG A 180 1.33 -12.28 3.00
CA ARG A 180 2.36 -12.23 1.94
C ARG A 180 2.09 -11.14 0.91
N LEU A 181 1.80 -9.93 1.36
CA LEU A 181 1.41 -8.82 0.48
C LEU A 181 2.50 -8.42 -0.53
N THR A 182 3.76 -8.68 -0.19
CA THR A 182 4.91 -8.41 -1.08
C THR A 182 5.72 -9.69 -1.23
N PRO A 183 5.27 -10.68 -2.03
CA PRO A 183 5.92 -11.99 -2.10
C PRO A 183 7.23 -11.95 -2.88
N VAL A 184 7.43 -10.92 -3.71
CA VAL A 184 8.64 -10.71 -4.51
C VAL A 184 9.01 -9.23 -4.45
N SER A 185 10.30 -8.94 -4.30
CA SER A 185 10.88 -7.61 -4.52
C SER A 185 12.01 -7.72 -5.54
N ALA A 186 12.27 -6.66 -6.30
CA ALA A 186 13.31 -6.62 -7.31
C ALA A 186 14.24 -5.43 -7.08
N ARG A 187 15.55 -5.64 -7.16
CA ARG A 187 16.56 -4.58 -7.04
C ARG A 187 17.61 -4.70 -8.13
N LEU A 188 17.84 -3.62 -8.86
CA LEU A 188 19.05 -3.47 -9.65
C LEU A 188 20.22 -3.14 -8.70
N GLN A 189 21.29 -3.92 -8.75
CA GLN A 189 22.42 -3.73 -7.85
C GLN A 189 23.29 -2.56 -8.30
N ASP A 190 23.35 -1.50 -7.49
CA ASP A 190 24.17 -0.32 -7.80
C ASP A 190 25.66 -0.53 -7.53
N ILE A 191 25.99 -1.59 -6.78
CA ILE A 191 27.34 -2.01 -6.40
C ILE A 191 27.50 -3.51 -6.57
N GLU A 192 28.74 -3.98 -6.71
CA GLU A 192 29.02 -5.40 -6.62
C GLU A 192 28.79 -5.90 -5.19
N GLY A 193 28.00 -6.96 -5.06
CA GLY A 193 27.69 -7.62 -3.80
C GLY A 193 28.28 -9.03 -3.75
N LYS A 194 28.43 -9.57 -2.53
CA LYS A 194 28.81 -10.97 -2.33
C LYS A 194 27.80 -11.65 -1.40
N ILE A 195 27.21 -12.75 -1.86
CA ILE A 195 26.34 -13.61 -1.07
C ILE A 195 27.01 -14.97 -0.96
N ASP A 196 27.46 -15.29 0.25
CA ASP A 196 28.24 -16.51 0.54
C ASP A 196 29.44 -16.64 -0.43
N LYS A 197 29.45 -17.63 -1.32
CA LYS A 197 30.51 -17.83 -2.33
C LYS A 197 30.24 -17.15 -3.67
N PHE A 198 29.08 -16.53 -3.86
CA PHE A 198 28.67 -15.94 -5.12
C PHE A 198 28.91 -14.43 -5.13
N ILE A 199 29.46 -13.93 -6.23
CA ILE A 199 29.61 -12.49 -6.50
C ILE A 199 28.44 -12.08 -7.40
N ILE A 200 27.73 -11.03 -7.00
CA ILE A 200 26.66 -10.41 -7.75
C ILE A 200 27.24 -9.12 -8.35
N PRO A 201 27.50 -9.09 -9.66
CA PRO A 201 28.04 -7.90 -10.31
C PRO A 201 27.11 -6.69 -10.19
N ARG A 202 27.70 -5.51 -10.31
CA ARG A 202 26.94 -4.26 -10.52
C ARG A 202 26.00 -4.41 -11.73
N GLU A 203 24.88 -3.70 -11.70
CA GLU A 203 23.85 -3.68 -12.74
C GLU A 203 23.12 -5.03 -12.94
N THR A 204 23.24 -5.93 -11.97
CA THR A 204 22.47 -7.19 -11.96
C THR A 204 21.11 -6.97 -11.32
N LEU A 205 20.03 -7.38 -12.00
CA LEU A 205 18.70 -7.44 -11.40
C LEU A 205 18.61 -8.65 -10.46
N VAL A 206 18.35 -8.39 -9.18
CA VAL A 206 18.15 -9.42 -8.15
C VAL A 206 16.69 -9.46 -7.76
N LEU A 207 16.10 -10.65 -7.82
CA LEU A 207 14.74 -10.92 -7.34
C LEU A 207 14.82 -11.56 -5.95
N TYR A 208 14.25 -10.90 -4.95
CA TYR A 208 14.10 -11.43 -3.60
C TYR A 208 12.76 -12.15 -3.50
N ALA A 209 12.81 -13.46 -3.27
CA ALA A 209 11.63 -14.29 -3.03
C ALA A 209 11.16 -14.15 -1.57
N LEU A 210 10.69 -12.95 -1.19
CA LEU A 210 10.29 -12.61 0.18
C LEU A 210 9.24 -13.57 0.73
N GLY A 211 8.26 -13.97 -0.08
CA GLY A 211 7.21 -14.89 0.35
C GLY A 211 7.74 -16.25 0.81
N VAL A 212 8.88 -16.70 0.28
CA VAL A 212 9.55 -17.94 0.72
C VAL A 212 10.23 -17.72 2.07
N VAL A 213 10.94 -16.62 2.24
CA VAL A 213 11.66 -16.27 3.48
C VAL A 213 10.67 -16.02 4.63
N LEU A 214 9.56 -15.33 4.38
CA LEU A 214 8.52 -15.03 5.38
C LEU A 214 7.76 -16.27 5.84
N GLN A 215 7.91 -17.40 5.15
CA GLN A 215 7.29 -18.68 5.48
C GLN A 215 8.29 -19.78 5.83
N ASP A 216 9.59 -19.48 5.86
CA ASP A 216 10.62 -20.47 6.17
C ASP A 216 10.47 -20.96 7.62
N PRO A 217 10.15 -22.26 7.85
CA PRO A 217 10.02 -22.81 9.19
C PRO A 217 11.29 -22.75 10.02
N SER A 218 12.46 -22.61 9.37
CA SER A 218 13.74 -22.44 10.05
C SER A 218 13.86 -21.08 10.74
N THR A 219 13.17 -20.07 10.21
CA THR A 219 13.15 -18.70 10.72
C THR A 219 11.87 -18.43 11.53
N TRP A 220 10.74 -18.99 11.11
CA TRP A 220 9.42 -18.78 11.70
C TRP A 220 8.84 -20.12 12.19
N PRO A 221 8.83 -20.40 13.50
CA PRO A 221 8.35 -21.68 14.03
C PRO A 221 6.88 -22.00 13.70
N SER A 222 6.05 -20.99 13.41
CA SER A 222 4.65 -21.14 13.01
C SER A 222 4.30 -20.19 11.86
N PRO A 223 4.81 -20.46 10.65
CA PRO A 223 4.79 -19.48 9.55
C PRO A 223 3.38 -19.20 9.01
N TYR A 224 2.44 -20.12 9.21
CA TYR A 224 1.05 -20.00 8.74
C TYR A 224 0.05 -19.59 9.82
N LYS A 225 0.50 -19.43 11.07
CA LYS A 225 -0.35 -18.91 12.14
C LYS A 225 -0.17 -17.42 12.24
N TYR A 226 -1.27 -16.72 12.47
CA TYR A 226 -1.24 -15.31 12.80
C TYR A 226 -0.99 -15.19 14.31
N GLU A 227 0.27 -14.96 14.68
CA GLU A 227 0.69 -14.87 16.09
C GLU A 227 1.66 -13.70 16.23
N ILE A 228 1.28 -12.73 17.05
CA ILE A 228 2.10 -11.53 17.24
C ILE A 228 3.43 -11.92 17.89
N SER A 229 4.48 -12.00 17.08
CA SER A 229 5.82 -12.44 17.49
C SER A 229 6.84 -11.30 17.39
N VAL A 230 7.83 -11.31 18.29
CA VAL A 230 8.82 -10.22 18.42
C VAL A 230 9.87 -10.25 17.28
N ILE A 231 10.03 -11.40 16.61
CA ILE A 231 11.00 -11.64 15.51
C ILE A 231 10.72 -10.74 14.29
N VAL A 232 9.48 -10.25 14.20
CA VAL A 232 8.97 -9.43 13.12
C VAL A 232 9.73 -8.11 12.94
N PHE A 233 10.20 -7.50 14.03
CA PHE A 233 10.79 -6.15 13.98
C PHE A 233 12.07 -6.06 13.14
N ALA A 234 13.03 -6.98 13.28
CA ALA A 234 14.34 -6.83 12.61
C ALA A 234 14.31 -7.16 11.11
N ILE A 235 13.46 -8.11 10.69
CA ILE A 235 13.37 -8.55 9.29
C ILE A 235 12.36 -7.68 8.55
N ILE A 236 11.22 -7.37 9.16
CA ILE A 236 10.21 -6.52 8.52
C ILE A 236 10.63 -5.06 8.58
N ASP A 237 11.35 -4.55 9.58
CA ASP A 237 11.97 -3.22 9.41
C ASP A 237 12.97 -3.26 8.24
N PHE A 238 13.85 -4.25 8.07
CA PHE A 238 14.71 -4.25 6.89
C PHE A 238 13.94 -4.32 5.55
N TYR A 239 12.78 -4.99 5.49
CA TYR A 239 12.01 -5.18 4.25
C TYR A 239 10.90 -4.16 4.00
N VAL A 240 10.19 -3.72 5.03
CA VAL A 240 9.25 -2.58 5.02
C VAL A 240 10.03 -1.29 4.97
N PHE A 241 11.15 -1.12 5.70
CA PHE A 241 12.08 -0.02 5.47
C PHE A 241 12.81 -0.19 4.14
N ALA A 242 13.03 -1.39 3.58
CA ALA A 242 13.46 -1.48 2.18
C ALA A 242 12.35 -1.04 1.21
N CYS A 243 11.08 -1.37 1.43
CA CYS A 243 9.96 -0.83 0.65
C CYS A 243 9.86 0.70 0.81
N PHE A 244 9.99 1.22 2.03
CA PHE A 244 9.95 2.65 2.35
C PHE A 244 11.23 3.42 1.99
N VAL A 245 12.41 2.80 1.95
CA VAL A 245 13.70 3.43 1.53
C VAL A 245 13.92 3.26 0.04
N PHE A 246 13.36 2.22 -0.60
CA PHE A 246 13.25 2.16 -2.06
C PHE A 246 12.49 3.37 -2.62
N LEU A 247 11.54 3.91 -1.85
CA LEU A 247 10.73 5.08 -2.22
C LEU A 247 11.44 6.44 -2.04
N PHE A 248 12.65 6.48 -1.44
CA PHE A 248 13.34 7.75 -1.12
C PHE A 248 14.75 7.85 -1.71
N LYS A 249 15.12 6.92 -2.60
CA LYS A 249 16.46 6.94 -3.18
C LYS A 249 16.46 6.49 -4.64
N PHE A 250 15.66 7.14 -5.47
CA PHE A 250 15.97 7.54 -6.86
C PHE A 250 14.98 8.60 -7.33
#